data_AF-A0A820Z2J1-F1
#
_entry.id   AF-A0A820Z2J1-F1
#
_cell.length_a   1.000
_cell.length_b   1.000
_cell.length_c   1.000
_cell.angle_alpha   90.00
_cell.angle_beta   90.00
_cell.angle_gamma   90.00
#
_symmetry.space_group_name_H-M   'P 1'
#
loop_
_entity.id
_entity.type
_entity.pdbx_description
1 polymer ?
#
loop_
_entity_poly.entity_id
_entity_poly.type
_entity_poly.pdbx_seq_one_letter_code
_entity_poly.pdbx_strand_id
1 'polypeptide(L)'
;YVGLWYETYRSNVIFEIGSKCVNATYTPNSDGTVGVWNQAISLFGKYTSIRGSARVKHSIEPAALEVTFDNPNQKSDYNVLATDYDTYSLVYAYRNIPIIGK
;
A
#
# COMPACT_ATOMS: atom_id res chain seq x y z
N TYR A 1 8.21 7.36 -8.52
CA TYR A 1 7.42 6.55 -7.56
C TYR A 1 7.85 6.81 -6.11
N VAL A 2 9.14 6.75 -5.79
CA VAL A 2 9.67 7.23 -4.49
C VAL A 2 9.18 8.66 -4.22
N GLY A 3 8.86 8.95 -2.95
CA GLY A 3 8.28 10.22 -2.54
C GLY A 3 6.96 10.05 -1.79
N LEU A 4 6.30 11.19 -1.53
CA LEU A 4 5.05 11.29 -0.81
C LEU A 4 3.85 11.22 -1.77
N TRP A 5 2.93 10.32 -1.49
CA TRP A 5 1.67 10.16 -2.22
C TRP A 5 0.50 10.31 -1.27
N TYR A 6 -0.53 11.05 -1.71
CA TYR A 6 -1.78 11.21 -0.98
C TYR A 6 -2.84 10.33 -1.60
N GLU A 7 -3.56 9.61 -0.76
CA GLU A 7 -4.69 8.83 -1.24
C GLU A 7 -5.87 9.75 -1.55
N THR A 8 -6.21 9.86 -2.82
CA THR A 8 -7.31 10.74 -3.28
C THR A 8 -8.65 10.00 -3.31
N TYR A 9 -8.64 8.74 -3.73
CA TYR A 9 -9.82 7.88 -3.82
C TYR A 9 -9.45 6.43 -3.47
N ARG A 10 -10.39 5.72 -2.86
CA ARG A 10 -10.30 4.27 -2.60
C ARG A 10 -11.62 3.59 -2.86
N SER A 11 -11.57 2.31 -3.22
CA SER A 11 -12.72 1.41 -3.04
C SER A 11 -12.85 1.03 -1.56
N ASN A 12 -13.95 0.39 -1.15
CA ASN A 12 -14.17 0.04 0.25
C ASN A 12 -13.14 -0.99 0.77
N VAL A 13 -12.03 -0.53 1.35
CA VAL A 13 -10.98 -1.36 1.96
C VAL A 13 -11.17 -1.40 3.48
N ILE A 14 -11.43 -2.60 4.02
CA ILE A 14 -11.83 -2.82 5.43
C ILE A 14 -10.80 -2.29 6.44
N PHE A 15 -9.51 -2.44 6.16
CA PHE A 15 -8.41 -2.06 7.08
C PHE A 15 -8.27 -0.56 7.31
N GLU A 16 -8.94 0.21 6.47
CA GLU A 16 -8.75 1.63 6.34
C GLU A 16 -10.07 2.38 6.57
N ILE A 17 -11.13 1.63 6.94
CA ILE A 17 -12.41 2.19 7.37
C ILE A 17 -12.17 3.12 8.55
N GLY A 18 -12.67 4.34 8.40
CA GLY A 18 -12.54 5.35 9.43
C GLY A 18 -11.16 6.03 9.50
N SER A 19 -10.41 6.01 8.41
CA SER A 19 -9.20 6.82 8.26
C SER A 19 -9.43 8.00 7.31
N LYS A 20 -8.79 9.13 7.59
CA LYS A 20 -8.75 10.33 6.74
C LYS A 20 -7.31 10.84 6.62
N CYS A 21 -7.07 11.72 5.65
CA CYS A 21 -5.74 12.30 5.37
C CYS A 21 -4.67 11.22 5.14
N VAL A 22 -5.08 10.12 4.50
CA VAL A 22 -4.19 8.97 4.26
C VAL A 22 -3.13 9.36 3.25
N ASN A 23 -1.88 9.07 3.60
CA ASN A 23 -0.73 9.27 2.72
C ASN A 23 0.30 8.16 2.94
N ALA A 24 1.13 7.98 1.93
CA ALA A 24 2.20 7.00 1.89
C ALA A 24 3.49 7.68 1.45
N THR A 25 4.56 7.51 2.23
CA THR A 25 5.91 7.89 1.80
C THR A 25 6.67 6.63 1.39
N TYR A 26 7.18 6.62 0.16
CA TYR A 26 8.02 5.55 -0.38
C TYR A 26 9.48 5.96 -0.40
N THR A 27 10.37 5.13 0.13
CA THR A 27 11.82 5.40 0.18
C THR A 27 12.62 4.25 -0.44
N PRO A 28 13.71 4.51 -1.18
CA PRO A 28 14.58 3.44 -1.66
C PRO A 28 15.39 2.86 -0.49
N ASN A 29 15.48 1.54 -0.40
CA ASN A 29 16.37 0.85 0.52
C ASN A 29 17.62 0.35 -0.21
N SER A 30 18.71 0.10 0.53
CA SER A 30 19.98 -0.37 -0.03
C SER A 30 19.93 -1.79 -0.61
N ASP A 31 18.96 -2.59 -0.19
CA ASP A 31 18.75 -3.98 -0.63
C ASP A 31 17.87 -4.08 -1.88
N GLY A 32 17.51 -2.95 -2.48
CA GLY A 32 16.65 -2.88 -3.67
C GLY A 32 15.15 -2.97 -3.37
N THR A 33 14.75 -3.08 -2.10
CA THR A 33 13.34 -2.95 -1.70
C THR A 33 12.94 -1.47 -1.60
N VAL A 34 11.63 -1.22 -1.49
CA VAL A 34 11.08 0.11 -1.25
C VAL A 34 10.46 0.15 0.14
N GLY A 35 10.95 1.02 1.02
CA GLY A 35 10.30 1.30 2.30
C GLY A 35 8.94 1.95 2.08
N VAL A 36 7.95 1.54 2.87
CA VAL A 36 6.58 2.06 2.83
C VAL A 36 6.24 2.61 4.20
N TRP A 37 5.88 3.88 4.28
CA TRP A 37 5.38 4.49 5.51
C TRP A 37 4.01 5.09 5.27
N ASN A 38 2.98 4.41 5.76
CA ASN A 38 1.59 4.86 5.68
C ASN A 38 1.23 5.64 6.95
N GLN A 39 0.50 6.73 6.77
CA GLN A 39 0.05 7.60 7.84
C GLN A 39 -1.42 7.96 7.61
N ALA A 40 -2.16 8.13 8.70
CA ALA A 40 -3.56 8.51 8.66
C ALA A 40 -4.00 9.23 9.94
N ILE A 41 -5.18 9.82 9.89
CA ILE A 41 -5.92 10.31 11.06
C ILE A 41 -7.19 9.46 11.19
N SER A 42 -7.41 8.86 12.36
CA SER A 42 -8.62 8.08 12.63
C SER A 42 -9.87 8.98 12.72
N LEU A 43 -11.06 8.38 12.68
CA LEU A 43 -12.34 9.10 12.89
C LEU A 43 -12.37 9.92 14.19
N PHE A 44 -11.60 9.52 15.20
CA PHE A 44 -11.50 10.21 16.49
C PHE A 44 -10.39 11.26 16.53
N GLY A 45 -9.79 11.60 15.38
CA GLY A 45 -8.72 12.61 15.29
C GLY A 45 -7.35 12.10 15.75
N LYS A 46 -7.19 10.81 16.04
CA LYS A 46 -5.92 10.25 16.48
C LYS A 46 -5.01 9.95 15.29
N TYR A 47 -3.76 10.40 15.36
CA TYR A 47 -2.73 10.01 14.41
C TYR A 47 -2.41 8.51 14.50
N THR A 48 -2.35 7.85 13.34
CA THR A 48 -1.95 6.46 13.19
C THR A 48 -0.93 6.33 12.06
N SER A 49 -0.05 5.33 12.15
CA SER A 49 0.89 5.03 11.09
C SER A 49 1.36 3.58 11.15
N ILE A 50 1.76 3.04 10.01
CA ILE A 50 2.35 1.71 9.89
C ILE A 50 3.53 1.75 8.90
N ARG A 51 4.58 0.97 9.20
CA ARG A 51 5.77 0.87 8.34
C ARG A 51 5.85 -0.52 7.75
N GLY A 52 6.40 -0.60 6.54
CA GLY A 52 6.57 -1.83 5.81
C GLY A 52 7.59 -1.70 4.70
N SER A 53 7.64 -2.71 3.85
CA SER A 53 8.48 -2.76 2.66
C SER A 53 7.73 -3.37 1.50
N ALA A 54 7.98 -2.87 0.30
CA ALA A 54 7.52 -3.43 -0.96
C ALA A 54 8.69 -4.02 -1.74
N ARG A 55 8.44 -5.14 -2.42
CA ARG A 55 9.40 -5.76 -3.35
C ARG A 55 8.70 -6.16 -4.64
N VAL A 56 9.42 -6.15 -5.75
CA VAL A 56 8.94 -6.71 -7.02
C VAL A 56 8.74 -8.22 -6.85
N LYS A 57 7.57 -8.74 -7.23
CA LYS A 57 7.28 -10.18 -7.14
C LYS A 57 8.07 -10.99 -8.17
N HIS A 58 8.06 -10.52 -9.41
CA HIS A 58 8.69 -11.16 -10.56
C HIS A 58 9.30 -10.09 -11.46
N SER A 59 10.55 -10.31 -11.91
CA SER A 59 11.29 -9.32 -12.72
C SER A 59 10.64 -9.01 -14.07
N ILE A 60 9.85 -9.93 -14.62
CA ILE A 60 9.10 -9.76 -15.87
C ILE A 60 7.87 -8.85 -15.73
N GLU A 61 7.39 -8.63 -14.50
CA GLU A 61 6.22 -7.80 -14.16
C GLU A 61 6.61 -6.79 -13.06
N PRO A 62 7.45 -5.79 -13.38
CA PRO A 62 8.02 -4.89 -12.37
C PRO A 62 6.97 -4.03 -11.63
N ALA A 63 5.78 -3.89 -12.20
CA ALA A 63 4.65 -3.19 -11.59
C ALA A 63 3.83 -4.05 -10.62
N ALA A 64 4.11 -5.36 -10.52
CA ALA A 64 3.47 -6.27 -9.57
C ALA A 64 4.35 -6.40 -8.32
N LEU A 65 3.92 -5.74 -7.23
CA LEU A 65 4.65 -5.72 -5.98
C LEU A 65 3.96 -6.57 -4.90
N GLU A 66 4.76 -7.01 -3.95
CA GLU A 66 4.34 -7.60 -2.69
C GLU A 66 4.73 -6.65 -1.56
N VAL A 67 3.75 -6.23 -0.76
CA VAL A 67 3.94 -5.37 0.41
C VAL A 67 3.81 -6.20 1.68
N THR A 68 4.71 -5.94 2.63
CA THR A 68 4.74 -6.55 3.95
C THR A 68 4.82 -5.44 5.00
N PHE A 69 3.96 -5.51 6.03
CA PHE A 69 3.98 -4.60 7.18
C PHE A 69 4.41 -5.37 8.45
N ASP A 70 3.78 -5.09 9.60
CA ASP A 70 4.16 -5.59 10.93
C ASP A 70 4.17 -7.13 11.05
N ASN A 71 3.36 -7.84 10.27
CA ASN A 71 3.35 -9.30 10.24
C ASN A 71 3.99 -9.83 8.95
N PRO A 72 5.22 -10.40 9.01
CA PRO A 72 5.90 -10.93 7.84
C PRO A 72 5.16 -12.04 7.09
N ASN A 73 4.25 -12.74 7.78
CA ASN A 73 3.42 -13.79 7.20
C ASN A 73 2.18 -13.24 6.47
N GLN A 74 1.88 -11.94 6.59
CA GLN A 74 0.78 -11.28 5.89
C GLN A 74 1.33 -10.38 4.79
N LYS A 75 1.36 -10.95 3.60
CA LYS A 75 1.76 -10.29 2.36
C LYS A 75 0.54 -9.82 1.60
N SER A 76 0.60 -8.60 1.06
CA SER A 76 -0.47 -8.02 0.28
C SER A 76 0.01 -7.66 -1.12
N ASP A 77 -0.87 -7.88 -2.10
CA ASP A 77 -0.65 -7.49 -3.47
C ASP A 77 -0.71 -5.97 -3.61
N TYR A 78 0.20 -5.42 -4.41
CA TYR A 78 0.22 -4.00 -4.75
C TYR A 78 0.62 -3.90 -6.23
N ASN A 79 -0.37 -3.80 -7.10
CA ASN A 79 -0.13 -3.74 -8.54
C ASN A 79 -0.36 -2.31 -9.03
N VAL A 80 0.67 -1.69 -9.58
CA VAL A 80 0.56 -0.36 -10.20
C VAL A 80 -0.01 -0.55 -11.60
N LEU A 81 -1.28 -0.20 -11.80
CA LEU A 81 -1.97 -0.35 -13.09
C LEU A 81 -1.60 0.77 -14.06
N ALA A 82 -1.44 1.98 -13.52
CA ALA A 82 -1.01 3.16 -14.27
C ALA A 82 -0.37 4.18 -13.33
N THR A 83 0.67 4.86 -13.77
CA THR A 83 1.25 6.00 -13.06
C THR A 83 2.04 6.84 -14.06
N ASP A 84 2.02 8.15 -13.89
CA ASP A 84 2.94 9.06 -14.58
C ASP A 84 4.16 9.41 -13.70
N TYR A 85 4.27 8.77 -12.53
CA TYR A 85 5.31 8.94 -11.52
C TYR A 85 5.37 10.28 -10.79
N ASP A 86 4.67 11.31 -11.31
CA ASP A 86 4.74 12.69 -10.84
C ASP A 86 3.43 13.18 -10.22
N THR A 87 2.28 12.80 -10.79
CA THR A 87 0.99 13.38 -10.39
C THR A 87 -0.07 12.36 -9.99
N TYR A 88 -0.04 11.15 -10.55
CA TYR A 88 -1.00 10.10 -10.17
C TYR A 88 -0.41 8.68 -10.19
N SER A 89 -1.06 7.81 -9.42
CA SER A 89 -0.88 6.37 -9.48
C SER A 89 -2.23 5.70 -9.23
N LEU A 90 -2.56 4.71 -10.05
CA LEU A 90 -3.69 3.82 -9.87
C LEU A 90 -3.16 2.46 -9.43
N VAL A 91 -3.53 2.06 -8.22
CA VAL A 91 -3.08 0.81 -7.61
C VAL A 91 -4.25 -0.14 -7.42
N TYR A 92 -4.02 -1.42 -7.72
CA TYR A 92 -4.97 -2.49 -7.51
C TYR A 92 -4.37 -3.62 -6.67
N ALA A 93 -5.11 -4.02 -5.66
CA ALA A 93 -4.80 -5.16 -4.82
C ALA A 93 -5.94 -6.18 -4.93
N TYR A 94 -5.59 -7.42 -5.24
CA TYR A 94 -6.53 -8.54 -5.18
C TYR A 94 -6.46 -9.19 -3.80
N ARG A 95 -7.62 -9.50 -3.22
CA ARG A 95 -7.71 -10.31 -2.01
C ARG A 95 -8.79 -11.36 -2.18
N ASN A 96 -8.40 -12.64 -2.12
CA ASN A 96 -9.34 -13.72 -1.89
C ASN A 96 -9.96 -13.55 -0.50
N ILE A 97 -11.25 -13.25 -0.43
CA ILE A 97 -12.01 -13.26 0.83
C ILE A 97 -12.68 -14.64 0.91
N PRO A 98 -12.26 -15.53 1.83
CA PRO A 98 -12.94 -16.79 2.02
C PRO A 98 -14.38 -16.54 2.49
N ILE A 99 -15.35 -17.22 1.88
CA ILE A 99 -16.73 -17.21 2.37
C ILE A 99 -16.78 -18.12 3.59
N ILE A 100 -16.99 -17.56 4.78
CA ILE A 100 -17.18 -18.35 6.00
C ILE A 100 -18.61 -18.91 5.98
N GLY A 101 -18.77 -20.22 5.80
CA GLY A 101 -20.07 -20.89 5.89
C GLY A 101 -20.43 -21.89 4.78
N LYS A 102 -19.49 -22.29 3.92
CA LYS A 102 -19.59 -23.50 3.10
C LYS A 102 -18.33 -24.33 3.23
#